data_AF-A0A534PR79-F1
#
_entry.id   AF-A0A534PR79-F1
#
_cell.length_a   1.000
_cell.length_b   1.000
_cell.length_c   1.000
_cell.angle_alpha   90.00
_cell.angle_beta   90.00
_cell.angle_gamma   90.00
#
_symmetry.space_group_name_H-M   'P 1'
#
loop_
_entity.id
_entity.type
_entity.pdbx_description
1 polymer ?
#
loop_
_entity_poly.entity_id
_entity_poly.type
_entity_poly.pdbx_seq_one_letter_code
_entity_poly.pdbx_strand_id
1 'polypeptide(L)'
;MKPAIAPRLVLVEATIPDALVATLRGALPTGWDDVPDSGAARPVGDSWLQGASSLALEVPSIHSNNETNVVINPAHPDFAQLAIGNPVPFAFDQRLI
;
A
#
# COMPACT_ATOMS: atom_id res chain seq x y z
N MET A 1 -7.75 25.76 -22.52
CA MET A 1 -7.38 24.66 -21.62
C MET A 1 -6.12 25.07 -20.88
N LYS A 2 -6.14 25.13 -19.54
CA LYS A 2 -4.89 25.25 -18.77
C LYS A 2 -4.17 23.89 -18.90
N PRO A 3 -2.87 23.85 -19.24
CA PRO A 3 -2.14 22.61 -19.15
C PRO A 3 -2.21 22.15 -17.70
N ALA A 4 -2.74 20.95 -17.48
CA ALA A 4 -2.68 20.32 -16.17
C ALA A 4 -1.18 20.14 -15.87
N ILE A 5 -0.65 20.96 -14.96
CA ILE A 5 0.70 20.77 -14.46
C ILE A 5 0.67 19.40 -13.79
N ALA A 6 1.29 18.40 -14.41
CA ALA A 6 1.45 17.09 -13.80
C ALA A 6 2.03 17.32 -12.40
N PRO A 7 1.45 16.73 -11.33
CA PRO A 7 1.98 16.91 -10.00
C PRO A 7 3.46 16.51 -10.01
N ARG A 8 4.29 17.24 -9.26
CA ARG A 8 5.70 16.88 -9.11
C ARG A 8 5.76 15.57 -8.31
N LEU A 9 5.79 14.46 -9.03
CA LEU A 9 5.85 13.13 -8.43
C LEU A 9 7.26 12.85 -7.92
N VAL A 10 7.32 12.04 -6.87
CA VAL A 10 8.54 11.47 -6.33
C VAL A 10 8.35 9.98 -6.12
N LEU A 11 9.43 9.23 -6.29
CA LEU A 11 9.52 7.83 -5.89
C LEU A 11 10.24 7.77 -4.54
N VAL A 12 9.71 6.97 -3.62
CA VAL A 12 10.29 6.72 -2.31
C VAL A 12 10.47 5.22 -2.16
N GLU A 13 11.70 4.79 -1.91
CA GLU A 13 12.00 3.40 -1.59
C GLU A 13 11.78 3.15 -0.10
N ALA A 14 11.22 2.00 0.23
CA ALA A 14 10.98 1.55 1.59
C ALA A 14 11.48 0.09 1.72
N THR A 15 12.37 -0.17 2.67
CA THR A 15 12.90 -1.51 2.96
C THR A 15 12.39 -1.97 4.33
N ILE A 16 11.76 -3.14 4.36
CA ILE A 16 11.18 -3.74 5.56
C ILE A 16 11.79 -5.14 5.74
N PRO A 17 12.23 -5.53 6.95
CA PRO A 17 12.60 -6.91 7.21
C PRO A 17 11.42 -7.86 6.96
N ASP A 18 11.62 -8.92 6.16
CA ASP A 18 10.57 -9.89 5.80
C ASP A 18 9.82 -10.45 7.02
N ALA A 19 10.54 -10.68 8.12
CA ALA A 19 9.97 -11.20 9.36
C ALA A 19 8.91 -10.29 10.01
N LEU A 20 8.85 -9.01 9.61
CA LEU A 20 7.90 -8.01 10.11
C LEU A 20 6.71 -7.80 9.16
N VAL A 21 6.70 -8.49 8.02
CA VAL A 21 5.63 -8.46 7.03
C VAL A 21 4.75 -9.69 7.21
N ALA A 22 3.47 -9.47 7.53
CA ALA A 22 2.48 -10.54 7.51
C ALA A 22 1.79 -10.59 6.14
N THR A 23 1.43 -11.78 5.69
CA THR A 23 0.52 -11.95 4.54
C THR A 23 -0.92 -12.00 5.06
N LEU A 24 -1.82 -11.24 4.43
CA LEU A 24 -3.24 -11.34 4.72
C LEU A 24 -3.72 -12.77 4.50
N ARG A 25 -4.20 -13.42 5.57
CA ARG A 25 -4.74 -14.78 5.52
C ARG A 25 -6.25 -14.74 5.39
N GLY A 26 -6.79 -15.52 4.45
CA GLY A 26 -8.23 -15.68 4.24
C GLY A 26 -8.76 -14.92 3.03
N ALA A 27 -10.03 -15.16 2.71
CA ALA A 27 -10.71 -14.44 1.64
C ALA A 27 -11.08 -13.03 2.11
N LEU A 28 -10.89 -12.04 1.23
CA LEU A 28 -11.43 -10.71 1.46
C LEU A 28 -12.97 -10.74 1.33
N PRO A 29 -13.69 -9.81 1.99
CA PRO A 29 -15.14 -9.73 1.90
C PRO A 29 -15.61 -9.56 0.46
N THR A 30 -16.79 -10.08 0.13
CA THR A 30 -17.42 -9.83 -1.19
C THR A 30 -17.50 -8.32 -1.47
N GLY A 31 -17.11 -7.93 -2.69
CA GLY A 31 -17.07 -6.53 -3.13
C GLY A 31 -15.84 -5.75 -2.69
N TRP A 32 -14.82 -6.40 -2.11
CA TRP A 32 -13.55 -5.74 -1.76
C TRP A 32 -12.84 -5.14 -2.98
N ASP A 33 -13.05 -5.72 -4.16
CA ASP A 33 -12.50 -5.37 -5.46
C ASP A 33 -13.49 -4.59 -6.35
N ASP A 34 -14.57 -4.05 -5.76
CA ASP A 34 -15.54 -3.25 -6.50
C ASP A 34 -14.94 -1.93 -6.99
N VAL A 35 -15.31 -1.55 -8.21
CA VAL A 35 -15.00 -0.24 -8.79
C VAL A 35 -16.34 0.40 -9.20
N PRO A 36 -16.82 1.45 -8.49
CA PRO A 36 -16.15 2.22 -7.44
C PRO A 36 -16.02 1.50 -6.08
N ASP A 37 -15.07 1.94 -5.24
CA ASP A 37 -14.80 1.38 -3.89
C ASP A 37 -16.07 1.28 -3.05
N SER A 38 -16.44 0.05 -2.68
CA SER A 38 -17.58 -0.27 -1.83
C SER A 38 -17.30 -0.03 -0.33
N GLY A 39 -16.03 0.10 0.04
CA GLY A 39 -15.57 0.16 1.43
C GLY A 39 -15.48 -1.20 2.12
N ALA A 40 -15.80 -2.30 1.44
CA ALA A 40 -15.84 -3.64 2.03
C ALA A 40 -14.51 -4.12 2.61
N ALA A 41 -13.37 -3.64 2.08
CA ALA A 41 -12.03 -3.97 2.57
C ALA A 41 -11.64 -3.23 3.87
N ARG A 42 -12.25 -2.08 4.17
CA ARG A 42 -11.83 -1.19 5.28
C ARG A 42 -11.83 -1.86 6.65
N PRO A 43 -12.88 -2.61 7.04
CA PRO A 43 -12.90 -3.26 8.36
C PRO A 43 -11.77 -4.27 8.57
N VAL A 44 -11.29 -4.90 7.49
CA VAL A 44 -10.16 -5.84 7.55
C VAL A 44 -8.87 -5.08 7.88
N GLY A 45 -8.63 -3.97 7.18
CA GLY A 45 -7.49 -3.09 7.44
C GLY A 45 -7.55 -2.46 8.83
N ASP A 46 -8.72 -1.98 9.25
CA ASP A 46 -8.93 -1.38 10.58
C ASP A 46 -8.64 -2.37 11.71
N SER A 47 -9.13 -3.60 11.58
CA SER A 47 -8.89 -4.67 12.56
C SER A 47 -7.39 -5.00 12.68
N TRP A 48 -6.69 -5.13 11.55
CA TRP A 48 -5.24 -5.34 11.54
C TRP A 48 -4.48 -4.16 12.16
N LEU A 49 -4.85 -2.93 11.79
CA LEU A 49 -4.19 -1.71 12.26
C LEU A 49 -4.34 -1.55 13.78
N GLN A 50 -5.56 -1.75 14.31
CA GLN A 50 -5.86 -1.70 15.75
C GLN A 50 -5.19 -2.84 16.52
N GLY A 51 -5.11 -4.03 15.92
CA GLY A 51 -4.46 -5.18 16.52
C GLY A 51 -2.94 -5.07 16.58
N ALA A 52 -2.33 -4.22 15.75
CA ALA A 52 -0.88 -4.01 15.67
C ALA A 52 -0.09 -5.33 15.65
N SER A 53 -0.60 -6.33 14.93
CA SER A 53 -0.08 -7.71 14.96
C SER A 53 1.19 -7.92 14.11
N SER A 54 1.52 -6.95 13.27
CA SER A 54 2.69 -6.90 12.40
C SER A 54 2.95 -5.44 12.00
N LEU A 55 4.19 -5.14 11.61
CA LEU A 55 4.57 -3.81 11.10
C LEU A 55 3.91 -3.54 9.75
N ALA A 56 3.88 -4.56 8.89
CA ALA A 56 3.34 -4.44 7.55
C ALA A 56 2.45 -5.62 7.19
N LEU A 57 1.48 -5.37 6.32
CA LEU A 57 0.55 -6.36 5.80
C LEU A 57 0.60 -6.37 4.28
N GLU A 58 0.96 -7.51 3.72
CA GLU A 58 0.82 -7.79 2.30
C GLU A 58 -0.65 -8.15 1.99
N VAL A 59 -1.24 -7.44 1.03
CA VAL A 59 -2.63 -7.56 0.59
C VAL A 59 -2.70 -7.70 -0.93
N PRO A 60 -3.72 -8.34 -1.51
CA PRO A 60 -3.85 -8.44 -2.97
C PRO A 60 -4.01 -7.07 -3.63
N SER A 61 -3.48 -6.94 -4.85
CA SER A 61 -3.72 -5.77 -5.71
C SER A 61 -5.01 -5.92 -6.49
N ILE A 62 -5.90 -4.93 -6.43
CA ILE A 62 -7.13 -4.88 -7.23
C ILE A 62 -6.83 -4.84 -8.75
N HIS A 63 -5.68 -4.30 -9.14
CA HIS A 63 -5.31 -4.15 -10.56
C HIS A 63 -4.78 -5.44 -11.18
N SER A 64 -4.25 -6.36 -10.37
CA SER A 64 -3.60 -7.58 -10.85
C SER A 64 -3.62 -8.67 -9.79
N ASN A 65 -4.21 -9.82 -10.13
CA ASN A 65 -4.28 -10.99 -9.25
C ASN A 65 -2.93 -11.64 -8.94
N ASN A 66 -1.87 -11.25 -9.66
CA ASN A 66 -0.51 -11.77 -9.47
C ASN A 66 0.39 -10.79 -8.72
N GLU A 67 -0.16 -9.65 -8.29
CA GLU A 67 0.58 -8.59 -7.58
C GLU A 67 -0.03 -8.34 -6.21
N THR A 68 0.80 -7.84 -5.30
CA THR A 68 0.41 -7.47 -3.94
C THR A 68 0.79 -6.03 -3.66
N ASN A 69 0.04 -5.42 -2.75
CA ASN A 69 0.39 -4.15 -2.11
C ASN A 69 0.83 -4.42 -0.67
N VAL A 70 1.64 -3.52 -0.11
CA VAL A 70 2.04 -3.58 1.29
C VAL A 70 1.49 -2.38 2.03
N VAL A 71 0.71 -2.62 3.08
CA VAL A 71 0.21 -1.59 4.00
C VAL A 71 1.13 -1.55 5.22
N ILE A 72 1.59 -0.35 5.61
CA ILE A 72 2.51 -0.17 6.74
C ILE A 72 1.76 0.47 7.91
N ASN A 73 1.95 -0.04 9.12
CA ASN A 73 1.40 0.51 10.36
C ASN A 73 2.43 1.45 11.03
N PRO A 74 2.28 2.78 10.93
CA PRO A 74 3.21 3.73 11.54
C PRO A 74 3.17 3.75 13.08
N ALA A 75 2.12 3.20 13.69
CA ALA A 75 1.99 3.12 15.14
C ALA A 75 2.57 1.82 15.73
N HIS A 76 3.07 0.90 14.88
CA HIS A 76 3.64 -0.35 15.34
C HIS A 76 4.98 -0.12 16.08
N PRO A 77 5.28 -0.82 17.20
CA PRO A 77 6.52 -0.62 17.95
C PRO A 77 7.80 -0.79 17.13
N ASP A 78 7.77 -1.71 16.16
CA ASP A 78 8.90 -1.97 15.26
C ASP A 78 8.99 -1.00 14.06
N PHE A 79 8.21 0.08 14.01
CA PHE A 79 8.25 1.03 12.89
C PHE A 79 9.65 1.61 12.64
N ALA A 80 10.47 1.74 13.69
CA ALA A 80 11.86 2.18 13.57
C ALA A 80 12.75 1.22 12.75
N GLN A 81 12.30 -0.02 12.48
CA GLN A 81 13.02 -0.98 11.63
C GLN A 81 12.75 -0.78 10.13
N LEU A 82 11.77 0.05 9.76
CA LEU A 82 11.53 0.47 8.38
C LEU A 82 12.63 1.46 7.94
N ALA A 83 13.37 1.13 6.89
CA ALA A 83 14.28 2.08 6.25
C ALA A 83 13.55 2.79 5.11
N ILE A 84 13.45 4.13 5.19
CA ILE A 84 12.84 4.96 4.16
C ILE A 84 13.95 5.71 3.42
N GLY A 85 14.02 5.50 2.11
CA GLY A 85 14.96 6.19 1.23
C GLY A 85 14.59 7.66 0.99
N ASN A 86 15.53 8.43 0.45
CA ASN A 86 15.26 9.81 0.06
C ASN A 86 14.28 9.85 -1.12
N PRO A 87 13.29 10.75 -1.12
CA PRO A 87 12.44 10.95 -2.28
C PRO A 87 13.26 11.39 -3.50
N VAL A 88 13.08 10.70 -4.63
CA VAL A 88 13.71 11.06 -5.91
C VAL A 88 12.67 11.57 -6.90
N PRO A 89 12.94 12.59 -7.72
CA PRO A 89 12.01 13.04 -8.75
C PRO A 89 11.60 11.88 -9.67
N PHE A 90 10.29 11.74 -9.90
CA PHE A 90 9.73 10.71 -10.77
C PHE A 90 8.87 11.35 -11.85
N ALA A 91 8.97 10.82 -13.07
CA ALA A 91 8.12 11.18 -14.19
C ALA A 91 7.69 9.91 -14.91
N PHE A 92 6.39 9.76 -15.13
CA PHE A 92 5.88 8.70 -16.01
C PHE A 92 6.38 8.93 -17.44
N ASP A 93 6.62 7.83 -18.16
CA ASP A 93 6.87 7.91 -19.60
C ASP A 93 5.68 8.59 -20.27
N GLN A 94 5.94 9.63 -21.06
CA GLN A 94 4.89 10.43 -21.69
C GLN A 94 4.02 9.63 -22.67
N ARG A 95 4.45 8.44 -23.08
CA ARG A 95 3.67 7.54 -23.94
C ARG A 95 2.69 6.67 -23.16
N LEU A 96 2.76 6.68 -21.83
CA LEU A 96 1.93 5.86 -20.93
C LEU A 96 0.88 6.70 -20.16
N ILE A 97 0.74 7.98 -20.49
CA ILE A 97 -0.20 8.94 -19.88
C ILE A 97 -1.20 9.49 -20.89
#